data_AF-A0A7K2LY65-F1
#
_entry.id   AF-A0A7K2LY65-F1
#
_cell.length_a   1.000
_cell.length_b   1.000
_cell.length_c   1.000
_cell.angle_alpha   90.00
_cell.angle_beta   90.00
_cell.angle_gamma   90.00
#
_symmetry.space_group_name_H-M   'P 1'
#
loop_
_entity.id
_entity.type
_entity.pdbx_description
1 polymer ?
#
loop_
_entity_poly.entity_id
_entity_poly.type
_entity_poly.pdbx_seq_one_letter_code
_entity_poly.pdbx_strand_id
1 'polypeptide(L)'
;MTQSKGKHMKYWLLIADYKSRSYDLARDFKKWDPPLSLTAGPGTTVGDGVVLWRGARGGGVVAIGTIAHITEEPVERLLWPGRAQDQEDSADSAPTRLKAAINFGRLMLASPLPTDVLSAAGMPQVQKSARSTDTKGGLIELSLSESQWKELLCLADRVQPPTTWPAAWNIPPGSIVQRLNLHEVYGGNSRVTTCTSGKTPNAFVFIDIDAEGELAPHWDESILMTPGHGQTRSDPSEENLALLAHQRRGVPLRGFITRGSQCLYIGEFAVDTEKPVERWVIAGKRTYRWAPDREEEVRRPIFRLRQLNGLPVSTIDTDPFLQAPSMGLSLLPSNDQPAESVVRNLLNTLERDPGVAASLGRLDEAQVLAALMQRARRKKDLDDLQRKVEDPSSSEADFQELLQRMTWLFGGEFLPGTARRNLTPRDQLDLALLRPDGTLHGVELKQANIKRLVVKPRSHFIVGREVHEAASQAMNYLRELDERRSQILVDFGVDIRRASFTVVIGHRNLTTTGATPEEIDEAIRTYNSHLSRVSVITYDRLVEDAQRAFDLSTPEP
;
A
#
# COMPACT_ATOMS: atom_id res chain seq x y z
N MET A 1 -56.30 27.02 17.89
CA MET A 1 -54.85 26.76 18.05
C MET A 1 -54.54 25.42 17.40
N THR A 2 -54.25 25.44 16.10
CA THR A 2 -53.80 24.27 15.34
C THR A 2 -52.36 24.01 15.75
N GLN A 3 -52.12 22.95 16.53
CA GLN A 3 -50.77 22.46 16.79
C GLN A 3 -50.11 22.18 15.45
N SER A 4 -49.11 22.99 15.10
CA SER A 4 -48.18 22.71 14.03
C SER A 4 -47.60 21.33 14.29
N LYS A 5 -48.04 20.31 13.52
CA LYS A 5 -47.38 19.01 13.49
C LYS A 5 -45.93 19.30 13.11
N GLY A 6 -45.03 19.22 14.09
CA GLY A 6 -43.60 19.39 13.88
C GLY A 6 -43.19 18.49 12.72
N LYS A 7 -42.79 19.11 11.61
CA LYS A 7 -42.37 18.40 10.41
C LYS A 7 -41.15 17.58 10.79
N HIS A 8 -41.30 16.26 10.85
CA HIS A 8 -40.18 15.37 11.16
C HIS A 8 -39.10 15.55 10.11
N MET A 9 -37.91 15.96 10.56
CA MET A 9 -36.73 16.11 9.72
C MET A 9 -36.35 14.74 9.15
N LYS A 10 -36.21 14.64 7.83
CA LYS A 10 -35.69 13.43 7.19
C LYS A 10 -34.18 13.50 7.06
N TYR A 11 -33.57 12.33 6.91
CA TYR A 11 -32.14 12.20 6.72
C TYR A 11 -31.86 11.47 5.42
N TRP A 12 -30.84 11.93 4.69
CA TRP A 12 -30.52 11.44 3.37
C TRP A 12 -29.03 11.07 3.29
N LEU A 13 -28.73 10.01 2.55
CA LEU A 13 -27.40 9.55 2.21
C LEU A 13 -27.11 9.93 0.76
N LEU A 14 -25.98 10.58 0.56
CA LEU A 14 -25.36 10.83 -0.73
C LEU A 14 -24.10 9.98 -0.85
N ILE A 15 -23.97 9.22 -1.94
CA ILE A 15 -22.74 8.49 -2.26
C ILE A 15 -21.83 9.37 -3.12
N ALA A 16 -20.58 9.53 -2.69
CA ALA A 16 -19.57 10.29 -3.42
C ALA A 16 -19.27 9.68 -4.79
N ASP A 17 -19.02 10.52 -5.78
CA ASP A 17 -18.71 10.05 -7.14
C ASP A 17 -17.33 9.36 -7.23
N TYR A 18 -17.30 8.18 -7.85
CA TYR A 18 -16.10 7.37 -8.00
C TYR A 18 -15.18 7.88 -9.12
N LYS A 19 -13.86 7.58 -9.05
CA LYS A 19 -12.83 8.05 -10.01
C LYS A 19 -13.17 7.80 -11.49
N SER A 20 -13.88 6.72 -11.83
CA SER A 20 -14.27 6.41 -13.21
C SER A 20 -15.23 7.44 -13.82
N ARG A 21 -16.04 8.13 -13.02
CA ARG A 21 -16.98 9.16 -13.47
C ARG A 21 -16.31 10.49 -13.81
N SER A 22 -15.04 10.71 -13.47
CA SER A 22 -14.31 11.92 -13.92
C SER A 22 -14.27 11.98 -15.45
N TYR A 23 -14.10 10.82 -16.10
CA TYR A 23 -14.13 10.69 -17.56
C TYR A 23 -15.52 10.95 -18.15
N ASP A 24 -16.60 10.58 -17.44
CA ASP A 24 -17.97 10.82 -17.88
C ASP A 24 -18.43 12.26 -17.62
N LEU A 25 -18.04 12.86 -16.48
CA LEU A 25 -18.30 14.26 -16.12
C LEU A 25 -17.54 15.23 -17.04
N ALA A 26 -16.34 14.86 -17.50
CA ALA A 26 -15.60 15.61 -18.52
C ALA A 26 -16.26 15.58 -19.91
N ARG A 27 -17.15 14.61 -20.18
CA ARG A 27 -17.85 14.46 -21.47
C ARG A 27 -19.19 15.19 -21.55
N ASP A 28 -19.86 15.44 -20.42
CA ASP A 28 -21.24 16.00 -20.38
C ASP A 28 -21.33 17.32 -19.58
N PHE A 29 -20.30 18.15 -19.68
CA PHE A 29 -20.10 19.36 -18.85
C PHE A 29 -21.10 20.50 -19.14
N LYS A 30 -21.81 20.49 -20.27
CA LYS A 30 -22.90 21.46 -20.53
C LYS A 30 -24.02 21.39 -19.46
N LYS A 31 -24.05 20.32 -18.65
CA LYS A 31 -24.98 20.09 -17.54
C LYS A 31 -24.31 20.17 -16.16
N TRP A 32 -23.07 20.66 -16.07
CA TRP A 32 -22.36 20.80 -14.80
C TRP A 32 -23.04 21.87 -13.94
N ASP A 33 -23.56 21.41 -12.80
CA ASP A 33 -24.22 22.25 -11.79
C ASP A 33 -23.16 22.59 -10.72
N PRO A 34 -22.72 23.86 -10.61
CA PRO A 34 -21.73 24.27 -9.61
C PRO A 34 -22.15 24.04 -8.15
N PRO A 35 -23.41 24.28 -7.72
CA PRO A 35 -23.88 23.77 -6.45
C PRO A 35 -23.92 22.23 -6.48
N LEU A 36 -23.71 21.60 -5.32
CA LEU A 36 -23.90 20.16 -5.11
C LEU A 36 -25.38 19.78 -5.24
N SER A 37 -25.91 19.90 -6.46
CA SER A 37 -27.29 19.65 -6.83
C SER A 37 -27.44 18.24 -7.35
N LEU A 38 -28.35 17.48 -6.74
CA LEU A 38 -28.59 16.08 -7.08
C LEU A 38 -30.06 15.81 -7.27
N THR A 39 -30.37 14.76 -8.02
CA THR A 39 -31.78 14.36 -8.20
C THR A 39 -32.35 13.92 -6.86
N ALA A 40 -33.41 14.60 -6.44
CA ALA A 40 -34.09 14.39 -5.17
C ALA A 40 -35.30 13.47 -5.33
N GLY A 41 -35.51 12.59 -4.37
CA GLY A 41 -36.70 11.74 -4.33
C GLY A 41 -37.95 12.52 -3.90
N PRO A 42 -39.15 11.98 -4.17
CA PRO A 42 -40.39 12.55 -3.65
C PRO A 42 -40.36 12.63 -2.11
N GLY A 43 -40.78 13.76 -1.56
CA GLY A 43 -40.78 14.01 -0.11
C GLY A 43 -39.48 14.58 0.45
N THR A 44 -38.50 14.90 -0.40
CA THR A 44 -37.32 15.68 -0.04
C THR A 44 -37.72 17.12 0.29
N THR A 45 -37.22 17.69 1.38
CA THR A 45 -37.54 19.06 1.78
C THR A 45 -36.35 19.89 2.22
N VAL A 46 -36.42 21.20 2.01
CA VAL A 46 -35.42 22.15 2.52
C VAL A 46 -35.29 22.00 4.03
N GLY A 47 -34.05 21.90 4.50
CA GLY A 47 -33.71 21.64 5.91
C GLY A 47 -33.50 20.17 6.25
N ASP A 48 -33.85 19.21 5.39
CA ASP A 48 -33.54 17.79 5.65
C ASP A 48 -32.03 17.57 5.77
N GLY A 49 -31.61 16.66 6.64
CA GLY A 49 -30.20 16.36 6.89
C GLY A 49 -29.61 15.48 5.81
N VAL A 50 -28.37 15.73 5.43
CA VAL A 50 -27.66 14.97 4.39
C VAL A 50 -26.29 14.54 4.88
N VAL A 51 -25.92 13.29 4.63
CA VAL A 51 -24.57 12.76 4.86
C VAL A 51 -23.94 12.37 3.54
N LEU A 52 -22.68 12.73 3.34
CA LEU A 52 -21.88 12.32 2.19
C LEU A 52 -21.00 11.14 2.58
N TRP A 53 -21.10 10.06 1.80
CA TRP A 53 -20.35 8.83 1.99
C TRP A 53 -19.29 8.63 0.91
N ARG A 54 -18.03 8.52 1.31
CA ARG A 54 -16.93 8.13 0.42
C ARG A 54 -16.70 6.63 0.49
N GLY A 55 -16.82 5.95 -0.65
CA GLY A 55 -16.45 4.54 -0.79
C GLY A 55 -14.93 4.28 -0.77
N ALA A 56 -14.55 3.00 -0.90
CA ALA A 56 -13.16 2.48 -0.85
C ALA A 56 -12.52 2.33 0.55
N ARG A 57 -11.32 1.72 0.59
CA ARG A 57 -10.55 1.49 1.83
C ARG A 57 -10.16 2.83 2.47
N GLY A 58 -10.46 3.01 3.76
CA GLY A 58 -10.30 4.29 4.45
C GLY A 58 -11.39 5.32 4.09
N GLY A 59 -12.52 4.88 3.54
CA GLY A 59 -13.73 5.68 3.32
C GLY A 59 -14.69 5.66 4.52
N GLY A 60 -15.78 6.41 4.42
CA GLY A 60 -16.74 6.63 5.50
C GLY A 60 -17.60 7.87 5.27
N VAL A 61 -18.24 8.39 6.32
CA VAL A 61 -18.95 9.68 6.22
C VAL A 61 -17.92 10.81 6.22
N VAL A 62 -17.91 11.63 5.17
CA VAL A 62 -16.91 12.69 4.92
C VAL A 62 -17.50 14.09 4.94
N ALA A 63 -18.83 14.23 4.92
CA ALA A 63 -19.49 15.51 5.13
C ALA A 63 -20.90 15.32 5.70
N ILE A 64 -21.36 16.32 6.44
CA ILE A 64 -22.72 16.39 6.98
C ILE A 64 -23.26 17.78 6.69
N GLY A 65 -24.50 17.84 6.22
CA GLY A 65 -25.12 19.06 5.73
C GLY A 65 -26.64 19.00 5.76
N THR A 66 -27.23 19.95 5.06
CA THR A 66 -28.68 20.04 4.87
C THR A 66 -29.03 20.42 3.44
N ILE A 67 -30.26 20.11 3.04
CA ILE A 67 -30.80 20.57 1.76
C ILE A 67 -31.09 22.07 1.87
N ALA A 68 -30.40 22.86 1.06
CA ALA A 68 -30.48 24.31 1.08
C ALA A 68 -31.63 24.84 0.21
N HIS A 69 -31.79 24.29 -0.99
CA HIS A 69 -32.86 24.67 -1.91
C HIS A 69 -33.24 23.50 -2.80
N ILE A 70 -34.48 23.53 -3.31
CA ILE A 70 -35.01 22.55 -4.26
C ILE A 70 -35.50 23.29 -5.49
N THR A 71 -35.04 22.86 -6.66
CA THR A 71 -35.46 23.39 -7.96
C THR A 71 -36.15 22.30 -8.77
N GLU A 72 -37.19 22.68 -9.51
CA GLU A 72 -37.85 21.79 -10.48
C GLU A 72 -37.22 22.01 -11.85
N GLU A 73 -36.66 20.95 -12.43
CA GLU A 73 -36.17 20.98 -13.81
C GLU A 73 -37.04 20.12 -14.72
N PRO A 74 -37.44 20.64 -15.90
CA PRO A 74 -38.12 19.83 -16.90
C PRO A 74 -37.18 18.72 -17.40
N VAL A 75 -37.67 17.48 -17.45
CA VAL A 75 -36.90 16.38 -18.04
C VAL A 75 -36.86 16.58 -19.56
N GLU A 76 -35.69 16.93 -20.09
CA GLU A 76 -35.46 16.87 -21.53
C GLU A 76 -35.74 15.45 -22.03
N ARG A 77 -36.77 15.29 -22.88
CA ARG A 77 -37.02 14.04 -23.59
C ARG A 77 -35.85 13.82 -24.56
N LEU A 78 -34.91 12.96 -24.20
CA LEU A 78 -33.87 12.50 -25.11
C LEU A 78 -34.57 11.76 -26.28
N LEU A 79 -34.61 12.39 -27.45
CA LEU A 79 -35.10 11.77 -28.68
C LEU A 79 -34.13 10.65 -29.09
N TRP A 80 -34.46 9.42 -28.70
CA TRP A 80 -33.79 8.23 -29.22
C TRP A 80 -34.32 7.98 -30.64
N PRO A 81 -33.49 7.97 -31.70
CA PRO A 81 -33.96 7.62 -33.03
C PRO A 81 -34.21 6.11 -33.05
N GLY A 82 -35.46 5.69 -32.88
CA GLY A 82 -35.81 4.27 -32.92
C GLY A 82 -37.15 3.83 -32.34
N ARG A 83 -37.92 4.71 -31.66
CA ARG A 83 -39.30 4.41 -31.27
C ARG A 83 -40.19 5.63 -31.47
N ALA A 84 -40.54 5.89 -32.72
CA ALA A 84 -41.77 6.58 -33.04
C ALA A 84 -42.81 5.49 -33.35
N GLN A 85 -43.68 5.19 -32.40
CA GLN A 85 -45.10 5.01 -32.66
C GLN A 85 -45.89 4.86 -31.36
N ASP A 86 -46.99 5.61 -31.32
CA ASP A 86 -48.18 5.44 -30.50
C ASP A 86 -48.12 5.94 -29.05
N GLN A 87 -48.15 7.27 -28.90
CA GLN A 87 -49.02 7.93 -27.91
C GLN A 87 -49.08 9.45 -28.18
N GLU A 88 -49.88 9.84 -29.17
CA GLU A 88 -50.54 11.15 -29.18
C GLU A 88 -51.83 10.99 -28.38
N ASP A 89 -51.84 11.50 -27.14
CA ASP A 89 -53.01 12.05 -26.45
C ASP A 89 -52.70 12.18 -24.95
N SER A 90 -52.15 13.35 -24.57
CA SER A 90 -52.31 13.97 -23.25
C SER A 90 -51.45 15.24 -23.23
N ALA A 91 -52.10 16.40 -23.30
CA ALA A 91 -51.49 17.70 -23.08
C ALA A 91 -51.27 17.91 -21.57
N ASP A 92 -50.41 17.10 -20.97
CA ASP A 92 -50.14 17.13 -19.54
C ASP A 92 -48.63 17.15 -19.28
N SER A 93 -48.25 18.06 -18.38
CA SER A 93 -46.90 18.55 -18.07
C SER A 93 -45.74 17.57 -18.34
N ALA A 94 -44.70 18.04 -19.02
CA ALA A 94 -43.45 17.29 -19.14
C ALA A 94 -42.98 16.87 -17.73
N PRO A 95 -42.59 15.60 -17.50
CA PRO A 95 -42.20 15.15 -16.17
C PRO A 95 -41.08 16.05 -15.65
N THR A 96 -41.27 16.65 -14.48
CA THR A 96 -40.25 17.45 -13.80
C THR A 96 -39.44 16.56 -12.86
N ARG A 97 -38.13 16.80 -12.78
CA ARG A 97 -37.26 16.21 -11.76
C ARG A 97 -36.96 17.28 -10.72
N LEU A 98 -37.03 16.88 -9.45
CA LEU A 98 -36.57 17.72 -8.35
C LEU A 98 -35.04 17.62 -8.27
N LYS A 99 -34.37 18.76 -8.23
CA LYS A 99 -32.97 18.88 -7.87
C LYS A 99 -32.87 19.49 -6.48
N ALA A 100 -32.13 18.84 -5.59
CA ALA A 100 -31.82 19.37 -4.26
C ALA A 100 -30.36 19.83 -4.23
N ALA A 101 -30.13 21.09 -3.91
CA ALA A 101 -28.80 21.60 -3.62
C ALA A 101 -28.48 21.43 -2.14
N ILE A 102 -27.27 20.96 -1.87
CA ILE A 102 -26.83 20.58 -0.53
C ILE A 102 -25.80 21.59 -0.04
N ASN A 103 -25.97 22.06 1.20
CA ASN A 103 -24.96 22.83 1.91
C ASN A 103 -24.35 21.95 3.01
N PHE A 104 -23.05 21.66 2.90
CA PHE A 104 -22.32 20.91 3.93
C PHE A 104 -21.80 21.85 5.02
N GLY A 105 -22.49 21.86 6.17
CA GLY A 105 -22.05 22.60 7.35
C GLY A 105 -20.82 21.98 8.04
N ARG A 106 -20.55 20.70 7.81
CA ARG A 106 -19.41 19.97 8.39
C ARG A 106 -18.68 19.21 7.30
N LEU A 107 -17.43 19.57 7.03
CA LEU A 107 -16.56 18.93 6.07
C LEU A 107 -15.45 18.18 6.81
N MET A 108 -15.40 16.86 6.63
CA MET A 108 -14.43 15.95 7.23
C MET A 108 -13.75 15.13 6.13
N LEU A 109 -13.39 15.81 5.03
CA LEU A 109 -12.92 15.13 3.81
C LEU A 109 -11.61 14.37 4.08
N ALA A 110 -10.70 14.98 4.85
CA ALA A 110 -9.47 14.33 5.30
C ALA A 110 -9.68 13.24 6.38
N SER A 111 -10.73 13.36 7.19
CA SER A 111 -10.94 12.57 8.40
C SER A 111 -12.32 11.91 8.38
N PRO A 112 -12.55 10.92 7.51
CA PRO A 112 -13.85 10.26 7.41
C PRO A 112 -14.23 9.57 8.71
N LEU A 113 -15.51 9.62 9.09
CA LEU A 113 -16.05 8.78 10.14
C LEU A 113 -16.10 7.32 9.66
N PRO A 114 -15.30 6.41 10.24
CA PRO A 114 -15.16 5.06 9.75
C PRO A 114 -16.33 4.18 10.16
N THR A 115 -16.49 3.06 9.45
CA THR A 115 -17.64 2.14 9.60
C THR A 115 -17.77 1.51 10.97
N ASP A 116 -16.64 1.22 11.61
CA ASP A 116 -16.55 0.64 12.95
C ASP A 116 -17.06 1.61 14.01
N VAL A 117 -16.68 2.90 13.92
CA VAL A 117 -17.19 3.96 14.80
C VAL A 117 -18.70 4.14 14.65
N LEU A 118 -19.21 4.18 13.41
CA LEU A 118 -20.66 4.27 13.16
C LEU A 118 -21.42 3.05 13.68
N SER A 119 -20.85 1.86 13.56
CA SER A 119 -21.46 0.63 14.07
C SER A 119 -21.48 0.60 15.59
N ALA A 120 -20.39 1.01 16.24
CA ALA A 120 -20.30 1.13 17.70
C ALA A 120 -21.29 2.16 18.26
N ALA A 121 -21.56 3.23 17.50
CA ALA A 121 -22.56 4.24 17.84
C ALA A 121 -24.01 3.84 17.50
N GLY A 122 -24.26 2.58 17.13
CA GLY A 122 -25.61 2.08 16.85
C GLY A 122 -26.21 2.60 15.54
N MET A 123 -25.38 2.94 14.56
CA MET A 123 -25.79 3.40 13.22
C MET A 123 -25.31 2.50 12.06
N PRO A 124 -25.36 1.14 12.17
CA PRO A 124 -24.89 0.26 11.09
C PRO A 124 -25.70 0.40 9.79
N GLN A 125 -26.92 0.94 9.85
CA GLN A 125 -27.79 1.17 8.70
C GLN A 125 -27.19 2.16 7.71
N VAL A 126 -26.40 3.15 8.15
CA VAL A 126 -25.73 4.11 7.25
C VAL A 126 -24.79 3.36 6.30
N GLN A 127 -23.99 2.45 6.85
CA GLN A 127 -23.09 1.61 6.07
C GLN A 127 -23.85 0.62 5.18
N LYS A 128 -24.92 0.00 5.69
CA LYS A 128 -25.75 -0.94 4.91
C LYS A 128 -26.34 -0.24 3.68
N SER A 129 -26.98 0.92 3.87
CA SER A 129 -27.54 1.74 2.79
C SER A 129 -26.47 2.21 1.80
N ALA A 130 -25.25 2.47 2.26
CA ALA A 130 -24.15 2.83 1.38
C ALA A 130 -23.63 1.65 0.53
N ARG A 131 -23.68 0.41 1.04
CA ARG A 131 -23.21 -0.78 0.34
C ARG A 131 -24.25 -1.43 -0.57
N SER A 132 -25.54 -1.33 -0.24
CA SER A 132 -26.64 -1.91 -1.02
C SER A 132 -26.97 -1.10 -2.27
N THR A 133 -26.48 0.12 -2.35
CA THR A 133 -26.79 1.08 -3.41
C THR A 133 -25.82 0.89 -4.57
N ASP A 134 -26.31 0.27 -5.64
CA ASP A 134 -25.67 0.26 -6.97
C ASP A 134 -26.02 1.54 -7.77
N THR A 135 -26.84 2.40 -7.16
CA THR A 135 -27.58 3.49 -7.82
C THR A 135 -26.81 4.82 -7.90
N LYS A 136 -26.45 5.09 -9.15
CA LYS A 136 -26.31 6.37 -9.85
C LYS A 136 -26.88 7.63 -9.14
N GLY A 137 -26.04 8.36 -8.40
CA GLY A 137 -26.09 9.84 -8.25
C GLY A 137 -27.35 10.50 -7.66
N GLY A 138 -28.10 9.84 -6.79
CA GLY A 138 -29.29 10.39 -6.12
C GLY A 138 -29.20 10.36 -4.59
N LEU A 139 -30.15 11.04 -3.93
CA LEU A 139 -30.33 11.00 -2.47
C LEU A 139 -31.09 9.74 -2.05
N ILE A 140 -30.60 9.05 -1.01
CA ILE A 140 -31.20 7.83 -0.46
C ILE A 140 -31.71 8.13 0.95
N GLU A 141 -32.97 7.85 1.24
CA GLU A 141 -33.52 8.09 2.57
C GLU A 141 -32.84 7.18 3.62
N LEU A 142 -32.43 7.76 4.74
CA LEU A 142 -31.83 7.08 5.88
C LEU A 142 -32.81 7.00 7.05
N SER A 143 -33.02 5.80 7.56
CA SER A 143 -33.72 5.57 8.82
C SER A 143 -32.81 5.91 10.01
N LEU A 144 -32.72 7.19 10.35
CA LEU A 144 -32.04 7.71 11.54
C LEU A 144 -33.03 8.41 12.47
N SER A 145 -32.90 8.19 13.78
CA SER A 145 -33.60 9.00 14.78
C SER A 145 -32.90 10.35 14.99
N GLU A 146 -33.60 11.33 15.56
CA GLU A 146 -32.99 12.60 15.95
C GLU A 146 -31.82 12.42 16.94
N SER A 147 -31.90 11.43 17.83
CA SER A 147 -30.82 11.10 18.76
C SER A 147 -29.59 10.55 18.02
N GLN A 148 -29.79 9.65 17.05
CA GLN A 148 -28.70 9.14 16.20
C GLN A 148 -28.09 10.26 15.35
N TRP A 149 -28.90 11.19 14.83
CA TRP A 149 -28.40 12.35 14.11
C TRP A 149 -27.54 13.26 14.99
N LYS A 150 -27.98 13.57 16.21
CA LYS A 150 -27.19 14.35 17.18
C LYS A 150 -25.88 13.65 17.54
N GLU A 151 -25.91 12.34 17.75
CA GLU A 151 -24.71 11.55 18.02
C GLU A 151 -23.75 11.58 16.82
N LEU A 152 -24.25 11.46 15.60
CA LEU A 152 -23.45 11.57 14.38
C LEU A 152 -22.73 12.93 14.29
N LEU A 153 -23.42 14.03 14.63
CA LEU A 153 -22.80 15.36 14.70
C LEU A 153 -21.71 15.44 15.78
N CYS A 154 -21.91 14.81 16.93
CA CYS A 154 -20.92 14.74 18.01
C CYS A 154 -19.67 13.95 17.59
N LEU A 155 -19.85 12.80 16.93
CA LEU A 155 -18.76 12.00 16.40
C LEU A 155 -17.97 12.77 15.34
N ALA A 156 -18.66 13.52 14.48
CA ALA A 156 -18.05 14.36 13.46
C ALA A 156 -17.08 15.40 14.03
N ASP A 157 -17.36 15.94 15.22
CA ASP A 157 -16.47 16.89 15.91
C ASP A 157 -15.22 16.26 16.52
N ARG A 158 -15.20 14.92 16.68
CA ARG A 158 -14.15 14.19 17.41
C ARG A 158 -13.30 13.29 16.50
N VAL A 159 -13.65 13.20 15.23
CA VAL A 159 -13.00 12.29 14.29
C VAL A 159 -11.53 12.65 14.10
N GLN A 160 -10.67 11.64 14.21
CA GLN A 160 -9.24 11.79 14.02
C GLN A 160 -8.84 11.49 12.58
N PRO A 161 -7.78 12.13 12.05
CA PRO A 161 -7.24 11.78 10.74
C PRO A 161 -6.86 10.30 10.68
N PRO A 162 -7.12 9.62 9.55
CA PRO A 162 -6.72 8.24 9.37
C PRO A 162 -5.19 8.14 9.39
N THR A 163 -4.68 7.14 10.11
CA THR A 163 -3.23 6.83 10.20
C THR A 163 -2.81 5.72 9.24
N THR A 164 -3.77 5.08 8.56
CA THR A 164 -3.52 3.92 7.70
C THR A 164 -3.64 4.26 6.22
N TRP A 165 -2.72 3.71 5.42
CA TRP A 165 -2.74 3.83 3.97
C TRP A 165 -3.97 3.12 3.37
N PRO A 166 -4.63 3.64 2.32
CA PRO A 166 -4.25 4.79 1.48
C PRO A 166 -4.81 6.14 1.91
N ALA A 167 -5.56 6.22 3.01
CA ALA A 167 -6.17 7.47 3.46
C ALA A 167 -5.24 8.33 4.33
N ALA A 168 -4.17 7.72 4.87
CA ALA A 168 -3.18 8.41 5.69
C ALA A 168 -2.59 9.66 5.03
N TRP A 169 -2.45 10.72 5.83
CA TRP A 169 -1.78 11.95 5.46
C TRP A 169 -0.77 12.34 6.54
N ASN A 170 0.51 12.31 6.20
CA ASN A 170 1.63 12.46 7.14
C ASN A 170 2.44 13.74 6.92
N ILE A 171 1.90 14.71 6.17
CA ILE A 171 2.52 16.03 6.01
C ILE A 171 1.83 17.01 6.98
N PRO A 172 2.50 17.45 8.05
CA PRO A 172 1.95 18.47 8.93
C PRO A 172 1.98 19.84 8.22
N PRO A 173 0.95 20.70 8.41
CA PRO A 173 0.96 22.07 7.93
C PRO A 173 2.24 22.79 8.37
N GLY A 174 2.83 23.58 7.46
CA GLY A 174 4.11 24.26 7.67
C GLY A 174 5.33 23.47 7.25
N SER A 175 5.19 22.23 6.78
CA SER A 175 6.33 21.46 6.29
C SER A 175 6.62 21.74 4.81
N ILE A 176 7.90 21.84 4.47
CA ILE A 176 8.36 21.88 3.07
C ILE A 176 8.60 20.45 2.59
N VAL A 177 8.07 20.14 1.42
CA VAL A 177 8.31 18.87 0.72
C VAL A 177 8.74 19.14 -0.72
N GLN A 178 9.55 18.26 -1.30
CA GLN A 178 9.85 18.33 -2.72
C GLN A 178 8.64 17.85 -3.53
N ARG A 179 8.27 18.62 -4.56
CA ARG A 179 7.13 18.29 -5.42
C ARG A 179 7.26 16.92 -6.05
N LEU A 180 8.48 16.53 -6.45
CA LEU A 180 8.75 15.21 -7.00
C LEU A 180 8.37 14.11 -5.99
N ASN A 181 8.87 14.20 -4.75
CA ASN A 181 8.59 13.22 -3.70
C ASN A 181 7.11 13.14 -3.34
N LEU A 182 6.39 14.27 -3.37
CA LEU A 182 4.94 14.30 -3.18
C LEU A 182 4.24 13.42 -4.23
N HIS A 183 4.63 13.54 -5.50
CA HIS A 183 4.07 12.73 -6.58
C HIS A 183 4.59 11.29 -6.61
N GLU A 184 5.77 11.00 -6.08
CA GLU A 184 6.23 9.63 -5.90
C GLU A 184 5.39 8.89 -4.85
N VAL A 185 5.14 9.54 -3.70
CA VAL A 185 4.36 8.94 -2.59
C VAL A 185 2.87 8.87 -2.93
N TYR A 186 2.27 9.97 -3.36
CA TYR A 186 0.83 10.06 -3.57
C TYR A 186 0.40 9.90 -5.03
N GLY A 187 1.30 9.88 -6.01
CA GLY A 187 0.96 9.83 -7.43
C GLY A 187 0.37 11.15 -7.96
N GLY A 188 -0.18 11.11 -9.17
CA GLY A 188 -0.74 12.28 -9.86
C GLY A 188 0.24 12.91 -10.84
N ASN A 189 -0.15 14.04 -11.44
CA ASN A 189 0.63 14.73 -12.46
C ASN A 189 1.44 15.87 -11.82
N SER A 190 2.77 15.81 -11.90
CA SER A 190 3.67 16.78 -11.27
C SER A 190 3.80 18.11 -12.01
N ARG A 191 3.26 18.22 -13.22
CA ARG A 191 3.42 19.40 -14.08
C ARG A 191 2.24 20.36 -14.03
N VAL A 192 1.16 20.01 -13.34
CA VAL A 192 -0.10 20.74 -13.37
C VAL A 192 -0.38 21.45 -12.04
N THR A 193 -1.00 22.63 -12.12
CA THR A 193 -1.34 23.47 -10.95
C THR A 193 -2.36 22.80 -10.03
N THR A 194 -3.25 21.98 -10.59
CA THR A 194 -4.26 21.23 -9.85
C THR A 194 -4.28 19.80 -10.33
N CYS A 195 -4.40 18.82 -9.44
CA CYS A 195 -4.54 17.42 -9.84
C CYS A 195 -5.14 16.55 -8.75
N THR A 196 -5.54 15.33 -9.12
CA THR A 196 -5.80 14.28 -8.12
C THR A 196 -4.58 13.43 -7.87
N SER A 197 -4.47 12.94 -6.65
CA SER A 197 -3.55 11.89 -6.27
C SER A 197 -3.90 10.58 -7.01
N GLY A 198 -2.87 9.96 -7.59
CA GLY A 198 -3.00 8.65 -8.22
C GLY A 198 -3.27 7.53 -7.22
N LYS A 199 -2.68 7.62 -6.01
CA LYS A 199 -2.60 6.53 -5.02
C LYS A 199 -3.50 6.72 -3.79
N THR A 200 -3.95 7.94 -3.49
CA THR A 200 -4.72 8.28 -2.28
C THR A 200 -5.97 9.08 -2.62
N PRO A 201 -6.95 9.18 -1.72
CA PRO A 201 -8.11 10.05 -1.91
C PRO A 201 -7.72 11.49 -1.56
N ASN A 202 -6.76 12.10 -2.25
CA ASN A 202 -6.40 13.51 -2.09
C ASN A 202 -6.43 14.23 -3.45
N ALA A 203 -6.76 15.51 -3.44
CA ALA A 203 -6.52 16.43 -4.54
C ALA A 203 -5.47 17.47 -4.09
N PHE A 204 -4.69 17.97 -5.04
CA PHE A 204 -3.62 18.93 -4.79
C PHE A 204 -3.90 20.21 -5.56
N VAL A 205 -3.66 21.36 -4.90
CA VAL A 205 -3.56 22.67 -5.53
C VAL A 205 -2.21 23.29 -5.16
N PHE A 206 -1.48 23.71 -6.18
CA PHE A 206 -0.17 24.33 -6.08
C PHE A 206 -0.31 25.82 -6.38
N ILE A 207 -0.01 26.65 -5.39
CA ILE A 207 -0.21 28.10 -5.39
C ILE A 207 1.16 28.74 -5.60
N ASP A 208 1.32 29.37 -6.76
CA ASP A 208 2.54 30.09 -7.10
C ASP A 208 2.45 31.51 -6.57
N ILE A 209 3.17 31.80 -5.48
CA ILE A 209 3.17 33.13 -4.85
C ILE A 209 4.01 34.14 -5.61
N ASP A 210 4.88 33.69 -6.51
CA ASP A 210 5.72 34.55 -7.34
C ASP A 210 4.96 34.98 -8.63
N ALA A 211 3.71 34.55 -8.80
CA ALA A 211 2.87 34.96 -9.92
C ALA A 211 2.45 36.43 -9.79
N GLU A 212 2.54 37.16 -10.90
CA GLU A 212 2.21 38.60 -10.95
C GLU A 212 0.86 38.87 -11.65
N GLY A 213 0.34 40.09 -11.45
CA GLY A 213 -0.84 40.59 -12.15
C GLY A 213 -2.14 39.85 -11.78
N GLU A 214 -2.99 39.59 -12.78
CA GLU A 214 -4.30 38.96 -12.55
C GLU A 214 -4.24 37.48 -12.11
N LEU A 215 -3.06 36.85 -12.22
CA LEU A 215 -2.83 35.48 -11.78
C LEU A 215 -2.21 35.42 -10.38
N ALA A 216 -1.86 36.57 -9.79
CA ALA A 216 -1.31 36.62 -8.43
C ALA A 216 -2.35 36.11 -7.42
N PRO A 217 -2.01 35.07 -6.62
CA PRO A 217 -2.91 34.60 -5.58
C PRO A 217 -3.03 35.67 -4.49
N HIS A 218 -4.25 35.88 -3.99
CA HIS A 218 -4.50 36.83 -2.93
C HIS A 218 -5.67 36.39 -2.06
N TRP A 219 -5.72 36.91 -0.84
CA TRP A 219 -6.81 36.68 0.09
C TRP A 219 -7.81 37.82 0.01
N ASP A 220 -9.08 37.45 -0.13
CA ASP A 220 -10.21 38.32 0.06
C ASP A 220 -10.96 37.82 1.31
N GLU A 221 -10.74 38.50 2.44
CA GLU A 221 -11.18 38.07 3.77
C GLU A 221 -10.70 36.64 4.14
N SER A 222 -11.58 35.64 3.98
CA SER A 222 -11.32 34.23 4.30
C SER A 222 -11.23 33.33 3.05
N ILE A 223 -11.29 33.94 1.86
CA ILE A 223 -11.32 33.25 0.57
C ILE A 223 -10.01 33.52 -0.14
N LEU A 224 -9.28 32.46 -0.43
CA LEU A 224 -8.12 32.49 -1.29
C LEU A 224 -8.58 32.49 -2.75
N MET A 225 -8.21 33.56 -3.46
CA MET A 225 -8.29 33.64 -4.91
C MET A 225 -6.99 33.08 -5.48
N THR A 226 -7.07 31.99 -6.24
CA THR A 226 -5.87 31.38 -6.84
C THR A 226 -6.14 30.89 -8.27
N PRO A 227 -5.18 31.04 -9.19
CA PRO A 227 -5.34 30.51 -10.54
C PRO A 227 -5.35 28.98 -10.54
N GLY A 228 -6.19 28.42 -11.41
CA GLY A 228 -6.22 27.01 -11.76
C GLY A 228 -5.22 26.62 -12.84
N HIS A 229 -5.40 25.41 -13.38
CA HIS A 229 -4.64 24.93 -14.52
C HIS A 229 -5.02 25.67 -15.81
N GLY A 230 -4.03 25.93 -16.66
CA GLY A 230 -4.22 26.57 -17.96
C GLY A 230 -4.83 25.61 -18.98
N GLN A 231 -5.84 26.06 -19.71
CA GLN A 231 -6.57 25.26 -20.70
C GLN A 231 -6.90 26.10 -21.94
N THR A 232 -7.02 25.45 -23.10
CA THR A 232 -7.42 26.13 -24.35
C THR A 232 -8.89 25.94 -24.68
N ARG A 233 -9.54 24.96 -24.06
CA ARG A 233 -10.97 24.67 -24.26
C ARG A 233 -11.83 25.57 -23.38
N SER A 234 -13.07 25.82 -23.82
CA SER A 234 -14.07 26.55 -23.05
C SER A 234 -14.51 25.79 -21.79
N ASP A 235 -14.55 24.46 -21.88
CA ASP A 235 -14.97 23.60 -20.77
C ASP A 235 -13.79 23.32 -19.83
N PRO A 236 -13.98 23.27 -18.50
CA PRO A 236 -12.91 22.97 -17.55
C PRO A 236 -12.16 21.68 -17.88
N SER A 237 -10.83 21.75 -17.84
CA SER A 237 -9.97 20.58 -18.00
C SER A 237 -10.15 19.59 -16.84
N GLU A 238 -9.68 18.35 -17.01
CA GLU A 238 -9.74 17.33 -15.96
C GLU A 238 -9.04 17.79 -14.67
N GLU A 239 -7.95 18.55 -14.80
CA GLU A 239 -7.20 19.15 -13.70
C GLU A 239 -8.03 20.17 -12.92
N ASN A 240 -8.77 21.03 -13.61
CA ASN A 240 -9.65 22.01 -13.00
C ASN A 240 -10.91 21.34 -12.42
N LEU A 241 -11.42 20.31 -13.08
CA LEU A 241 -12.53 19.49 -12.62
C LEU A 241 -12.20 18.73 -11.34
N ALA A 242 -10.96 18.26 -11.20
CA ALA A 242 -10.49 17.60 -9.98
C ALA A 242 -10.70 18.45 -8.73
N LEU A 243 -10.53 19.77 -8.86
CA LEU A 243 -10.73 20.75 -7.82
C LEU A 243 -12.22 21.09 -7.65
N LEU A 244 -12.93 21.42 -8.73
CA LEU A 244 -14.37 21.75 -8.69
C LEU A 244 -15.23 20.59 -8.14
N ALA A 245 -14.88 19.35 -8.46
CA ALA A 245 -15.63 18.16 -8.08
C ALA A 245 -15.27 17.63 -6.68
N HIS A 246 -14.28 18.20 -5.99
CA HIS A 246 -13.65 17.51 -4.85
C HIS A 246 -14.64 17.20 -3.73
N GLN A 247 -15.55 18.14 -3.43
CA GLN A 247 -16.53 17.96 -2.36
C GLN A 247 -17.53 16.88 -2.74
N ARG A 248 -18.00 16.86 -3.99
CA ARG A 248 -18.91 15.81 -4.51
C ARG A 248 -18.27 14.43 -4.55
N ARG A 249 -16.95 14.39 -4.71
CA ARG A 249 -16.14 13.17 -4.64
C ARG A 249 -15.75 12.81 -3.20
N GLY A 250 -16.04 13.68 -2.24
CA GLY A 250 -15.64 13.51 -0.85
C GLY A 250 -14.12 13.51 -0.66
N VAL A 251 -13.36 14.18 -1.53
CA VAL A 251 -11.90 14.16 -1.56
C VAL A 251 -11.33 15.44 -0.95
N PRO A 252 -10.42 15.38 0.04
CA PRO A 252 -9.74 16.54 0.59
C PRO A 252 -8.88 17.24 -0.48
N LEU A 253 -8.99 18.56 -0.53
CA LEU A 253 -8.14 19.42 -1.36
C LEU A 253 -6.99 19.97 -0.50
N ARG A 254 -5.77 19.55 -0.80
CA ARG A 254 -4.54 19.94 -0.09
C ARG A 254 -3.87 21.10 -0.81
N GLY A 255 -3.65 22.20 -0.10
CA GLY A 255 -3.00 23.41 -0.61
C GLY A 255 -1.51 23.42 -0.34
N PHE A 256 -0.73 23.77 -1.35
CA PHE A 256 0.71 23.93 -1.28
C PHE A 256 1.12 25.28 -1.85
N ILE A 257 1.90 26.07 -1.12
CA ILE A 257 2.61 27.21 -1.70
C ILE A 257 3.86 26.67 -2.39
N THR A 258 4.14 27.10 -3.61
CA THR A 258 5.30 26.63 -4.37
C THR A 258 6.34 27.71 -4.57
N ARG A 259 7.61 27.33 -4.43
CA ARG A 259 8.78 28.09 -4.88
C ARG A 259 9.72 27.13 -5.59
N GLY A 260 9.80 27.23 -6.92
CA GLY A 260 10.51 26.25 -7.74
C GLY A 260 9.98 24.82 -7.52
N SER A 261 10.85 23.90 -7.06
CA SER A 261 10.47 22.51 -6.76
C SER A 261 9.97 22.28 -5.34
N GLN A 262 10.11 23.27 -4.45
CA GLN A 262 9.70 23.18 -3.06
C GLN A 262 8.22 23.50 -2.92
N CYS A 263 7.53 22.71 -2.10
CA CYS A 263 6.11 22.84 -1.81
C CYS A 263 5.93 22.94 -0.30
N LEU A 264 5.51 24.10 0.19
CA LEU A 264 5.11 24.31 1.58
C LEU A 264 3.65 23.90 1.74
N TYR A 265 3.37 22.88 2.54
CA TYR A 265 1.99 22.45 2.81
C TYR A 265 1.31 23.43 3.76
N ILE A 266 0.22 24.07 3.31
CA ILE A 266 -0.49 25.10 4.08
C ILE A 266 -1.82 24.63 4.67
N GLY A 267 -2.28 23.42 4.32
CA GLY A 267 -3.47 22.81 4.90
C GLY A 267 -4.53 22.39 3.89
N GLU A 268 -5.75 22.23 4.38
CA GLU A 268 -6.89 21.76 3.62
C GLU A 268 -7.82 22.91 3.21
N PHE A 269 -8.39 22.79 2.01
CA PHE A 269 -9.27 23.77 1.41
C PHE A 269 -10.59 23.15 0.95
N ALA A 270 -11.60 24.00 0.85
CA ALA A 270 -12.88 23.74 0.21
C ALA A 270 -13.07 24.74 -0.92
N VAL A 271 -13.62 24.31 -2.05
CA VAL A 271 -14.06 25.24 -3.08
C VAL A 271 -15.34 25.91 -2.59
N ASP A 272 -15.47 27.22 -2.83
CA ASP A 272 -16.69 27.96 -2.58
C ASP A 272 -17.85 27.39 -3.42
N THR A 273 -18.91 26.91 -2.76
CA THR A 273 -20.03 26.25 -3.42
C THR A 273 -20.98 27.22 -4.10
N GLU A 274 -21.02 28.48 -3.66
CA GLU A 274 -21.91 29.50 -4.25
C GLU A 274 -21.29 30.08 -5.53
N LYS A 275 -19.99 30.38 -5.45
CA LYS A 275 -19.23 30.92 -6.57
C LYS A 275 -17.86 30.22 -6.62
N PRO A 276 -17.74 29.04 -7.26
CA PRO A 276 -16.48 28.30 -7.28
C PRO A 276 -15.39 28.95 -8.12
N VAL A 277 -15.77 29.66 -9.18
CA VAL A 277 -14.88 30.39 -10.10
C VAL A 277 -15.29 31.86 -10.09
N GLU A 278 -14.34 32.73 -9.74
CA GLU A 278 -14.55 34.19 -9.74
C GLU A 278 -14.63 34.73 -11.17
N ARG A 279 -13.64 34.37 -11.99
CA ARG A 279 -13.52 34.76 -13.41
C ARG A 279 -12.53 33.86 -14.15
N TRP A 280 -12.46 34.03 -15.47
CA TRP A 280 -11.45 33.41 -16.33
C TRP A 280 -10.46 34.47 -16.83
N VAL A 281 -9.16 34.17 -16.73
CA VAL A 281 -8.08 35.07 -17.14
C VAL A 281 -7.30 34.46 -18.30
N ILE A 282 -6.97 35.25 -19.32
CA ILE A 282 -6.11 34.81 -20.42
C ILE A 282 -4.66 34.84 -19.93
N ALA A 283 -4.03 33.67 -19.86
CA ALA A 283 -2.69 33.47 -19.31
C ALA A 283 -1.60 33.35 -20.39
N GLY A 284 -1.97 33.43 -21.68
CA GLY A 284 -1.03 33.37 -22.79
C GLY A 284 -1.61 32.71 -24.03
N LYS A 285 -0.74 32.32 -24.96
CA LYS A 285 -1.10 31.60 -26.19
C LYS A 285 -0.27 30.33 -26.34
N ARG A 286 -0.87 29.30 -26.93
CA ARG A 286 -0.21 28.02 -27.23
C ARG A 286 -0.16 27.81 -28.73
N THR A 287 1.02 27.51 -29.25
CA THR A 287 1.25 27.09 -30.63
C THR A 287 1.44 25.56 -30.69
N TYR A 288 1.05 24.97 -31.82
CA TYR A 288 1.16 23.53 -32.05
C TYR A 288 2.28 23.22 -33.03
N ARG A 289 3.15 22.24 -32.73
CA ARG A 289 4.23 21.83 -33.66
C ARG A 289 3.71 21.42 -35.03
N TRP A 290 2.52 20.84 -35.10
CA TRP A 290 1.89 20.35 -36.33
C TRP A 290 1.07 21.42 -37.07
N ALA A 291 0.85 22.59 -36.44
CA ALA A 291 0.15 23.74 -37.01
C ALA A 291 0.70 25.03 -36.39
N PRO A 292 1.90 25.49 -36.82
CA PRO A 292 2.58 26.64 -36.22
C PRO A 292 1.78 27.94 -36.35
N ASP A 293 0.94 28.06 -37.38
CA ASP A 293 0.07 29.22 -37.60
C ASP A 293 -1.21 29.21 -36.73
N ARG A 294 -1.46 28.11 -36.01
CA ARG A 294 -2.62 27.99 -35.12
C ARG A 294 -2.22 28.34 -33.69
N GLU A 295 -2.61 29.54 -33.27
CA GLU A 295 -2.51 29.99 -31.88
C GLU A 295 -3.85 29.77 -31.15
N GLU A 296 -3.81 29.11 -30.00
CA GLU A 296 -4.97 29.03 -29.10
C GLU A 296 -4.69 29.79 -27.80
N GLU A 297 -5.64 30.60 -27.37
CA GLU A 297 -5.57 31.28 -26.07
C GLU A 297 -5.60 30.25 -24.94
N VAL A 298 -4.64 30.37 -24.02
CA VAL A 298 -4.63 29.61 -22.78
C VAL A 298 -5.34 30.44 -21.73
N ARG A 299 -6.43 29.92 -21.17
CA ARG A 299 -7.23 30.55 -20.12
C ARG A 299 -7.06 29.79 -18.81
N ARG A 300 -7.09 30.51 -17.68
CA ARG A 300 -7.05 29.94 -16.33
C ARG A 300 -8.27 30.42 -15.53
N PRO A 301 -9.00 29.52 -14.85
CA PRO A 301 -10.03 29.95 -13.91
C PRO A 301 -9.36 30.51 -12.65
N ILE A 302 -9.94 31.55 -12.06
CA ILE A 302 -9.58 32.01 -10.72
C ILE A 302 -10.54 31.34 -9.73
N PHE A 303 -10.02 30.39 -8.97
CA PHE A 303 -10.80 29.63 -8.00
C PHE A 303 -10.93 30.39 -6.68
N ARG A 304 -12.10 30.21 -6.05
CA ARG A 304 -12.41 30.70 -4.70
C ARG A 304 -12.29 29.55 -3.72
N LEU A 305 -11.25 29.57 -2.88
CA LEU A 305 -10.96 28.51 -1.93
C LEU A 305 -11.10 29.00 -0.49
N ARG A 306 -11.93 28.33 0.30
CA ARG A 306 -12.05 28.53 1.74
C ARG A 306 -11.09 27.58 2.47
N GLN A 307 -10.28 28.10 3.39
CA GLN A 307 -9.42 27.24 4.21
C GLN A 307 -10.26 26.52 5.27
N LEU A 308 -10.04 25.21 5.42
CA LEU A 308 -10.71 24.38 6.44
C LEU A 308 -9.81 24.16 7.66
N ASN A 309 -8.51 23.96 7.44
CA ASN A 309 -7.50 23.79 8.47
C ASN A 309 -6.11 24.18 7.93
N GLY A 310 -5.14 24.29 8.83
CA GLY A 310 -3.73 24.51 8.50
C GLY A 310 -3.19 25.84 8.97
N LEU A 311 -2.15 26.33 8.29
CA LEU A 311 -1.51 27.58 8.66
C LEU A 311 -2.32 28.77 8.13
N PRO A 312 -2.66 29.76 8.97
CA PRO A 312 -3.29 30.99 8.49
C PRO A 312 -2.32 31.69 7.55
N VAL A 313 -2.72 31.86 6.30
CA VAL A 313 -1.85 32.42 5.25
C VAL A 313 -1.74 33.95 5.37
N SER A 314 -2.60 34.59 6.16
CA SER A 314 -2.54 36.03 6.48
C SER A 314 -1.34 36.45 7.33
N THR A 315 -0.59 35.53 7.94
CA THR A 315 0.61 35.84 8.74
C THR A 315 1.92 35.82 7.96
N ILE A 316 1.88 35.77 6.62
CA ILE A 316 3.07 35.69 5.76
C ILE A 316 3.65 37.11 5.50
N ASP A 317 3.91 37.89 6.56
CA ASP A 317 4.75 39.11 6.45
C ASP A 317 6.25 38.76 6.36
N THR A 318 6.60 37.53 6.74
CA THR A 318 7.94 36.94 6.62
C THR A 318 7.92 35.78 5.63
N ASP A 319 8.98 35.62 4.84
CA ASP A 319 9.12 34.54 3.85
C ASP A 319 8.82 33.16 4.49
N PRO A 320 7.73 32.49 4.06
CA PRO A 320 7.20 31.32 4.75
C PRO A 320 8.08 30.09 4.57
N PHE A 321 9.07 30.13 3.67
CA PHE A 321 10.04 29.06 3.47
C PHE A 321 11.25 29.15 4.41
N LEU A 322 11.55 30.31 5.00
CA LEU A 322 12.78 30.49 5.80
C LEU A 322 12.74 29.73 7.13
N GLN A 323 11.56 29.59 7.74
CA GLN A 323 11.39 28.96 9.06
C GLN A 323 10.74 27.57 9.00
N ALA A 324 10.32 27.13 7.82
CA ALA A 324 9.57 25.90 7.66
C ALA A 324 10.51 24.67 7.63
N PRO A 325 10.21 23.61 8.43
CA PRO A 325 11.02 22.40 8.41
C PRO A 325 10.92 21.67 7.07
N SER A 326 12.06 21.31 6.50
CA SER A 326 12.13 20.46 5.31
C SER A 326 11.92 18.99 5.69
N MET A 327 11.01 18.32 5.00
CA MET A 327 10.65 16.92 5.23
C MET A 327 10.97 16.07 4.00
N GLY A 328 11.68 14.96 4.21
CA GLY A 328 11.79 13.89 3.22
C GLY A 328 10.53 13.03 3.23
N LEU A 329 9.77 13.07 2.14
CA LEU A 329 8.64 12.14 1.96
C LEU A 329 9.16 10.81 1.41
N SER A 330 8.86 9.72 2.10
CA SER A 330 9.07 8.35 1.64
C SER A 330 7.79 7.54 1.89
N LEU A 331 7.58 6.45 1.15
CA LEU A 331 6.46 5.52 1.35
C LEU A 331 6.52 4.78 2.69
N LEU A 332 7.55 5.04 3.49
CA LEU A 332 7.67 4.55 4.86
C LEU A 332 6.94 5.52 5.82
N PRO A 333 5.96 5.06 6.59
CA PRO A 333 5.23 5.92 7.53
C PRO A 333 6.17 6.42 8.62
N SER A 334 6.08 7.72 8.90
CA SER A 334 6.63 8.39 10.07
C SER A 334 5.95 7.89 11.35
N ASN A 335 6.78 7.40 12.27
CA ASN A 335 6.61 7.16 13.72
C ASN A 335 5.21 6.78 14.26
N ASP A 336 5.05 5.47 14.54
CA ASP A 336 4.40 4.85 15.73
C ASP A 336 3.94 3.39 15.48
N GLN A 337 4.34 2.78 14.38
CA GLN A 337 4.34 1.32 14.24
C GLN A 337 5.77 0.80 14.52
N PRO A 338 5.95 -0.27 15.33
CA PRO A 338 7.28 -0.84 15.54
C PRO A 338 7.84 -1.21 14.17
N ALA A 339 9.06 -0.76 13.85
CA ALA A 339 9.71 -0.98 12.55
C ALA A 339 9.61 -2.45 12.08
N GLU A 340 9.49 -3.37 13.03
CA GLU A 340 9.20 -4.78 12.84
C GLU A 340 7.93 -5.09 12.01
N SER A 341 6.82 -4.37 12.16
CA SER A 341 5.56 -4.65 11.43
C SER A 341 5.64 -4.22 9.97
N VAL A 342 6.30 -3.09 9.70
CA VAL A 342 6.54 -2.57 8.35
C VAL A 342 7.53 -3.45 7.61
N VAL A 343 8.63 -3.83 8.28
CA VAL A 343 9.60 -4.79 7.75
C VAL A 343 8.92 -6.14 7.47
N ARG A 344 8.07 -6.65 8.36
CA ARG A 344 7.30 -7.89 8.12
C ARG A 344 6.33 -7.76 6.94
N ASN A 345 5.66 -6.63 6.77
CA ASN A 345 4.76 -6.43 5.63
C ASN A 345 5.50 -6.32 4.29
N LEU A 346 6.68 -5.67 4.28
CA LEU A 346 7.54 -5.61 3.11
C LEU A 346 8.12 -6.99 2.78
N LEU A 347 8.57 -7.76 3.78
CA LEU A 347 9.00 -9.16 3.65
C LEU A 347 7.90 -10.02 3.02
N ASN A 348 6.68 -9.96 3.57
CA ASN A 348 5.53 -10.70 3.05
C ASN A 348 5.16 -10.30 1.62
N THR A 349 5.47 -9.07 1.20
CA THR A 349 5.18 -8.60 -0.16
C THR A 349 6.26 -9.06 -1.13
N LEU A 350 7.53 -9.01 -0.73
CA LEU A 350 8.67 -9.53 -1.50
C LEU A 350 8.61 -11.06 -1.68
N GLU A 351 8.14 -11.80 -0.67
CA GLU A 351 7.94 -13.26 -0.76
C GLU A 351 6.79 -13.64 -1.70
N ARG A 352 5.79 -12.77 -1.86
CA ARG A 352 4.58 -13.07 -2.66
C ARG A 352 4.64 -12.58 -4.10
N ASP A 353 5.46 -11.57 -4.40
CA ASP A 353 5.52 -10.95 -5.72
C ASP A 353 6.97 -10.83 -6.24
N PRO A 354 7.42 -11.79 -7.08
CA PRO A 354 8.74 -11.77 -7.70
C PRO A 354 9.00 -10.53 -8.57
N GLY A 355 7.96 -9.90 -9.13
CA GLY A 355 8.08 -8.71 -9.98
C GLY A 355 8.41 -7.44 -9.18
N VAL A 356 7.92 -7.36 -7.95
CA VAL A 356 8.27 -6.30 -6.99
C VAL A 356 9.72 -6.47 -6.52
N ALA A 357 10.15 -7.71 -6.23
CA ALA A 357 11.53 -8.00 -5.89
C ALA A 357 12.52 -7.63 -7.01
N ALA A 358 12.20 -7.96 -8.27
CA ALA A 358 13.03 -7.63 -9.43
C ALA A 358 13.07 -6.13 -9.79
N SER A 359 12.06 -5.37 -9.38
CA SER A 359 12.02 -3.91 -9.59
C SER A 359 12.74 -3.16 -8.47
N LEU A 360 12.68 -3.66 -7.24
CA LEU A 360 13.45 -3.14 -6.10
C LEU A 360 14.94 -3.45 -6.22
N GLY A 361 15.31 -4.63 -6.73
CA GLY A 361 16.73 -4.97 -6.98
C GLY A 361 17.44 -4.07 -7.99
N ARG A 362 16.75 -3.12 -8.64
CA ARG A 362 17.35 -2.13 -9.56
C ARG A 362 17.65 -0.77 -8.91
N LEU A 363 17.29 -0.59 -7.64
CA LEU A 363 17.61 0.60 -6.85
C LEU A 363 18.75 0.25 -5.89
N ASP A 364 19.84 1.02 -5.91
CA ASP A 364 21.04 0.76 -5.12
C ASP A 364 20.72 0.71 -3.62
N GLU A 365 19.83 1.59 -3.13
CA GLU A 365 19.41 1.66 -1.73
C GLU A 365 18.50 0.49 -1.33
N ALA A 366 17.71 -0.05 -2.26
CA ALA A 366 16.86 -1.21 -2.00
C ALA A 366 17.66 -2.52 -1.98
N GLN A 367 18.78 -2.60 -2.72
CA GLN A 367 19.73 -3.69 -2.57
C GLN A 367 20.40 -3.66 -1.19
N VAL A 368 20.79 -2.47 -0.70
CA VAL A 368 21.35 -2.30 0.65
C VAL A 368 20.32 -2.69 1.71
N LEU A 369 19.06 -2.24 1.59
CA LEU A 369 17.99 -2.62 2.51
C LEU A 369 17.71 -4.13 2.47
N ALA A 370 17.61 -4.72 1.28
CA ALA A 370 17.40 -6.16 1.12
C ALA A 370 18.56 -6.96 1.73
N ALA A 371 19.80 -6.51 1.57
CA ALA A 371 20.98 -7.12 2.17
C ALA A 371 20.93 -7.03 3.71
N LEU A 372 20.60 -5.86 4.28
CA LEU A 372 20.43 -5.68 5.72
C LEU A 372 19.29 -6.55 6.29
N MET A 373 18.18 -6.67 5.56
CA MET A 373 17.04 -7.51 5.95
C MET A 373 17.38 -9.01 5.89
N GLN A 374 18.01 -9.46 4.81
CA GLN A 374 18.51 -10.83 4.67
C GLN A 374 19.52 -11.14 5.79
N ARG A 375 20.39 -10.19 6.12
CA ARG A 375 21.35 -10.31 7.22
C ARG A 375 20.64 -10.46 8.57
N ALA A 376 19.66 -9.59 8.88
CA ALA A 376 18.89 -9.68 10.12
C ALA A 376 18.14 -11.01 10.24
N ARG A 377 17.55 -11.48 9.12
CA ARG A 377 16.87 -12.78 9.05
C ARG A 377 17.83 -13.94 9.32
N ARG A 378 18.98 -13.97 8.63
CA ARG A 378 20.02 -14.99 8.81
C ARG A 378 20.53 -15.03 10.24
N LYS A 379 20.74 -13.87 10.87
CA LYS A 379 21.15 -13.80 12.27
C LYS A 379 20.12 -14.43 13.20
N LYS A 380 18.84 -14.08 13.03
CA LYS A 380 17.74 -14.66 13.82
C LYS A 380 17.65 -16.17 13.64
N ASP A 381 17.67 -16.66 12.39
CA ASP A 381 17.59 -18.08 12.10
C ASP A 381 18.80 -18.85 12.67
N LEU A 382 19.99 -18.24 12.67
CA LEU A 382 21.19 -18.82 13.30
C LEU A 382 21.06 -18.90 14.82
N ASP A 383 20.49 -17.88 15.47
CA ASP A 383 20.19 -17.89 16.91
C ASP A 383 19.13 -18.93 17.28
N ASP A 384 18.14 -19.15 16.41
CA ASP A 384 17.14 -20.21 16.54
C ASP A 384 17.79 -21.60 16.42
N LEU A 385 18.67 -21.78 15.41
CA LEU A 385 19.38 -23.05 15.20
C LEU A 385 20.29 -23.37 16.38
N GLN A 386 21.08 -22.39 16.86
CA GLN A 386 21.97 -22.59 18.00
C GLN A 386 21.21 -23.08 19.24
N ARG A 387 20.11 -22.40 19.60
CA ARG A 387 19.24 -22.83 20.72
C ARG A 387 18.72 -24.24 20.54
N LYS A 388 18.31 -24.60 19.34
CA LYS A 388 17.71 -25.91 19.05
C LYS A 388 18.74 -27.03 19.07
N VAL A 389 19.95 -26.75 18.60
CA VAL A 389 21.08 -27.68 18.59
C VAL A 389 21.59 -27.98 20.00
N GLU A 390 21.54 -26.98 20.89
CA GLU A 390 21.90 -27.13 22.31
C GLU A 390 20.84 -27.90 23.12
N ASP A 391 19.58 -27.95 22.67
CA ASP A 391 18.49 -28.69 23.30
C ASP A 391 18.58 -30.20 23.03
N PRO A 392 18.84 -31.04 24.05
CA PRO A 392 18.96 -32.49 23.88
C PRO A 392 17.66 -33.20 23.47
N SER A 393 16.51 -32.52 23.56
CA SER A 393 15.19 -33.05 23.19
C SER A 393 14.80 -32.81 21.72
N SER A 394 15.61 -32.03 21.00
CA SER A 394 15.36 -31.72 19.58
C SER A 394 15.40 -32.95 18.69
N SER A 395 14.39 -33.07 17.83
CA SER A 395 14.23 -34.16 16.88
C SER A 395 14.82 -33.84 15.50
N GLU A 396 14.95 -34.85 14.64
CA GLU A 396 15.40 -34.65 13.24
C GLU A 396 14.42 -33.77 12.45
N ALA A 397 13.11 -33.93 12.69
CA ALA A 397 12.07 -33.13 12.06
C ALA A 397 12.20 -31.64 12.41
N ASP A 398 12.57 -31.33 13.66
CA ASP A 398 12.82 -29.94 14.08
C ASP A 398 13.97 -29.31 13.27
N PHE A 399 15.07 -30.05 13.08
CA PHE A 399 16.20 -29.59 12.29
C PHE A 399 15.86 -29.49 10.82
N GLN A 400 15.06 -30.42 10.29
CA GLN A 400 14.59 -30.38 8.92
C GLN A 400 13.75 -29.13 8.64
N GLU A 401 12.80 -28.79 9.52
CA GLU A 401 11.99 -27.58 9.39
C GLU A 401 12.85 -26.31 9.40
N LEU A 402 13.86 -26.26 10.26
CA LEU A 402 14.72 -25.10 10.45
C LEU A 402 15.73 -24.94 9.30
N LEU A 403 16.40 -26.03 8.90
CA LEU A 403 17.46 -26.00 7.88
C LEU A 403 16.93 -25.87 6.44
N GLN A 404 15.66 -26.23 6.18
CA GLN A 404 15.04 -26.03 4.85
C GLN A 404 15.06 -24.57 4.38
N ARG A 405 15.00 -23.62 5.31
CA ARG A 405 15.08 -22.18 5.01
C ARG A 405 16.51 -21.60 5.12
N MET A 406 17.50 -22.39 5.52
CA MET A 406 18.88 -21.95 5.78
C MET A 406 19.90 -22.67 4.87
N THR A 407 19.59 -22.83 3.59
CA THR A 407 20.47 -23.55 2.64
C THR A 407 21.87 -22.93 2.49
N TRP A 408 22.02 -21.64 2.82
CA TRP A 408 23.29 -20.92 2.82
C TRP A 408 24.32 -21.46 3.83
N LEU A 409 23.90 -22.23 4.85
CA LEU A 409 24.81 -22.82 5.84
C LEU A 409 25.81 -23.82 5.24
N PHE A 410 25.50 -24.39 4.08
CA PHE A 410 26.32 -25.43 3.43
C PHE A 410 27.37 -24.86 2.47
N GLY A 411 27.73 -23.57 2.61
CA GLY A 411 28.93 -22.98 2.00
C GLY A 411 28.92 -22.81 0.48
N GLY A 412 27.77 -22.92 -0.18
CA GLY A 412 27.63 -22.75 -1.63
C GLY A 412 26.50 -21.81 -2.02
N GLU A 413 26.61 -21.20 -3.20
CA GLU A 413 25.44 -20.63 -3.85
C GLU A 413 24.54 -21.80 -4.26
N PHE A 414 23.31 -21.81 -3.73
CA PHE A 414 22.28 -22.77 -4.11
C PHE A 414 21.13 -22.01 -4.73
N LEU A 415 20.54 -22.58 -5.79
CA LEU A 415 19.44 -21.93 -6.49
C LEU A 415 18.20 -21.85 -5.56
N PRO A 416 17.65 -20.66 -5.29
CA PRO A 416 16.47 -20.51 -4.43
C PRO A 416 15.29 -21.33 -4.97
N GLY A 417 14.52 -21.97 -4.08
CA GLY A 417 13.33 -22.73 -4.46
C GLY A 417 13.60 -24.07 -5.17
N THR A 418 14.85 -24.51 -5.25
CA THR A 418 15.22 -25.81 -5.87
C THR A 418 15.31 -26.98 -4.90
N ALA A 419 14.88 -26.79 -3.64
CA ALA A 419 14.74 -27.87 -2.66
C ALA A 419 13.67 -28.88 -3.11
N ARG A 420 14.05 -29.83 -3.96
CA ARG A 420 13.15 -30.83 -4.55
C ARG A 420 13.20 -32.11 -3.71
N ARG A 421 12.13 -32.43 -2.99
CA ARG A 421 12.05 -33.64 -2.15
C ARG A 421 11.96 -34.97 -2.95
N ASN A 422 11.58 -34.92 -4.23
CA ASN A 422 11.22 -36.10 -5.02
C ASN A 422 12.16 -36.35 -6.22
N LEU A 423 13.49 -36.37 -5.99
CA LEU A 423 14.43 -36.81 -7.04
C LEU A 423 14.51 -38.34 -7.14
N THR A 424 14.05 -39.05 -6.11
CA THR A 424 14.00 -40.51 -6.03
C THR A 424 12.58 -40.95 -5.63
N PRO A 425 11.91 -41.82 -6.41
CA PRO A 425 10.57 -42.34 -6.12
C PRO A 425 10.35 -43.06 -4.78
N ARG A 426 11.40 -43.46 -4.05
CA ARG A 426 11.29 -44.32 -2.86
C ARG A 426 11.78 -43.68 -1.56
N ASP A 427 12.78 -42.81 -1.62
CA ASP A 427 13.35 -42.16 -0.45
C ASP A 427 13.33 -40.64 -0.62
N GLN A 428 12.68 -39.94 0.31
CA GLN A 428 12.70 -38.48 0.38
C GLN A 428 14.00 -38.05 1.03
N LEU A 429 14.87 -37.39 0.26
CA LEU A 429 16.06 -36.74 0.82
C LEU A 429 15.62 -35.63 1.79
N ASP A 430 16.27 -35.52 2.95
CA ASP A 430 15.92 -34.48 3.94
C ASP A 430 16.04 -33.08 3.34
N LEU A 431 17.13 -32.83 2.61
CA LEU A 431 17.33 -31.67 1.74
C LEU A 431 18.03 -32.09 0.44
N ALA A 432 17.57 -31.54 -0.68
CA ALA A 432 18.18 -31.70 -1.99
C ALA A 432 18.47 -30.31 -2.58
N LEU A 433 19.74 -29.89 -2.57
CA LEU A 433 20.15 -28.54 -2.96
C LEU A 433 20.79 -28.55 -4.35
N LEU A 434 20.37 -27.67 -5.25
CA LEU A 434 20.95 -27.55 -6.58
C LEU A 434 21.90 -26.36 -6.65
N ARG A 435 23.15 -26.60 -7.07
CA ARG A 435 24.13 -25.53 -7.31
C ARG A 435 23.92 -24.88 -8.68
N PRO A 436 24.37 -23.63 -8.90
CA PRO A 436 24.31 -22.96 -10.21
C PRO A 436 24.97 -23.74 -11.36
N ASP A 437 25.97 -24.57 -11.06
CA ASP A 437 26.63 -25.45 -12.04
C ASP A 437 25.82 -26.73 -12.38
N GLY A 438 24.59 -26.83 -11.85
CA GLY A 438 23.68 -27.95 -12.08
C GLY A 438 23.97 -29.19 -11.22
N THR A 439 24.93 -29.12 -10.29
CA THR A 439 25.26 -30.26 -9.42
C THR A 439 24.35 -30.35 -8.20
N LEU A 440 23.93 -31.58 -7.89
CA LEU A 440 23.11 -31.89 -6.73
C LEU A 440 23.95 -32.03 -5.46
N HIS A 441 23.54 -31.39 -4.38
CA HIS A 441 24.09 -31.57 -3.04
C HIS A 441 22.98 -31.99 -2.09
N GLY A 442 22.98 -33.27 -1.70
CA GLY A 442 22.05 -33.79 -0.70
C GLY A 442 22.52 -33.45 0.72
N VAL A 443 21.57 -33.29 1.64
CA VAL A 443 21.87 -33.23 3.06
C VAL A 443 21.01 -34.29 3.76
N GLU A 444 21.66 -35.08 4.61
CA GLU A 444 21.03 -36.04 5.52
C GLU A 444 21.13 -35.47 6.93
N LEU A 445 20.00 -35.38 7.64
CA LEU A 445 19.91 -34.78 8.96
C LEU A 445 19.63 -35.85 10.00
N LYS A 446 20.47 -35.90 11.03
CA LYS A 446 20.28 -36.77 12.20
C LYS A 446 20.11 -35.94 13.47
N GLN A 447 19.85 -36.58 14.61
CA GLN A 447 19.72 -35.88 15.89
C GLN A 447 21.04 -35.23 16.34
N ALA A 448 20.94 -34.11 17.07
CA ALA A 448 22.10 -33.48 17.71
C ALA A 448 22.57 -34.25 18.97
N ASN A 449 21.64 -34.89 19.69
CA ASN A 449 21.93 -35.61 20.92
C ASN A 449 22.37 -37.06 20.69
N ILE A 450 23.59 -37.26 20.21
CA ILE A 450 24.17 -38.59 20.01
C ILE A 450 25.15 -38.91 21.14
N LYS A 451 24.74 -39.81 22.04
CA LYS A 451 25.52 -40.16 23.26
C LYS A 451 26.88 -40.76 22.96
N ARG A 452 27.00 -41.51 21.86
CA ARG A 452 28.24 -42.16 21.42
C ARG A 452 28.67 -41.65 20.05
N LEU A 453 28.83 -40.33 19.93
CA LEU A 453 29.23 -39.70 18.67
C LEU A 453 30.58 -40.24 18.15
N VAL A 454 31.49 -40.51 19.08
CA VAL A 454 32.75 -41.21 18.88
C VAL A 454 32.93 -42.30 19.92
N VAL A 455 33.68 -43.35 19.60
CA VAL A 455 34.00 -44.44 20.51
C VAL A 455 35.51 -44.71 20.51
N LYS A 456 36.05 -45.17 21.64
CA LYS A 456 37.47 -45.47 21.81
C LYS A 456 37.68 -46.97 22.03
N PRO A 457 37.79 -47.78 20.96
CA PRO A 457 38.01 -49.21 21.09
C PRO A 457 39.41 -49.57 21.58
N ARG A 458 40.41 -48.71 21.37
CA ARG A 458 41.82 -48.84 21.83
C ARG A 458 42.43 -47.46 22.15
N SER A 459 43.50 -47.07 21.46
CA SER A 459 44.22 -45.81 21.74
C SER A 459 43.61 -44.58 21.06
N HIS A 460 42.89 -44.77 19.95
CA HIS A 460 42.35 -43.68 19.13
C HIS A 460 40.82 -43.70 19.11
N PHE A 461 40.22 -42.51 19.05
CA PHE A 461 38.79 -42.36 18.82
C PHE A 461 38.45 -42.65 17.36
N ILE A 462 37.36 -43.36 17.15
CA ILE A 462 36.74 -43.57 15.84
C ILE A 462 35.29 -43.06 15.91
N VAL A 463 34.68 -42.81 14.76
CA VAL A 463 33.26 -42.44 14.72
C VAL A 463 32.37 -43.53 15.32
N GLY A 464 31.29 -43.10 15.99
CA GLY A 464 30.29 -44.00 16.54
C GLY A 464 29.48 -44.73 15.48
N ARG A 465 28.73 -45.73 15.93
CA ARG A 465 27.87 -46.53 15.04
C ARG A 465 26.84 -45.66 14.32
N GLU A 466 26.19 -44.76 15.05
CA GLU A 466 25.15 -43.88 14.53
C GLU A 466 25.67 -42.97 13.40
N VAL A 467 26.93 -42.51 13.51
CA VAL A 467 27.61 -41.73 12.45
C VAL A 467 27.90 -42.59 11.22
N HIS A 468 28.40 -43.82 11.42
CA HIS A 468 28.71 -44.73 10.34
C HIS A 468 27.45 -45.17 9.57
N GLU A 469 26.36 -45.43 10.28
CA GLU A 469 25.05 -45.78 9.70
C GLU A 469 24.51 -44.62 8.86
N ALA A 470 24.55 -43.38 9.37
CA ALA A 470 24.09 -42.20 8.64
C ALA A 470 24.92 -41.94 7.36
N ALA A 471 26.25 -42.10 7.42
CA ALA A 471 27.10 -41.98 6.25
C ALA A 471 26.80 -43.07 5.21
N SER A 472 26.55 -44.30 5.66
CA SER A 472 26.18 -45.43 4.80
C SER A 472 24.79 -45.24 4.16
N GLN A 473 23.85 -44.61 4.87
CA GLN A 473 22.56 -44.20 4.31
C GLN A 473 22.75 -43.19 3.17
N ALA A 474 23.57 -42.16 3.36
CA ALA A 474 23.91 -41.20 2.30
C ALA A 474 24.59 -41.85 1.07
N MET A 475 25.45 -42.85 1.28
CA MET A 475 26.03 -43.64 0.20
C MET A 475 24.98 -44.44 -0.59
N ASN A 476 23.98 -44.98 0.09
CA ASN A 476 22.88 -45.70 -0.57
C ASN A 476 22.05 -44.75 -1.46
N TYR A 477 21.83 -43.51 -1.02
CA TYR A 477 21.19 -42.50 -1.87
C TYR A 477 22.02 -42.16 -3.11
N LEU A 478 23.33 -41.99 -2.96
CA LEU A 478 24.22 -41.76 -4.10
C LEU A 478 24.15 -42.92 -5.11
N ARG A 479 24.14 -44.16 -4.64
CA ARG A 479 23.99 -45.35 -5.49
C ARG A 479 22.65 -45.33 -6.24
N GLU A 480 21.54 -45.08 -5.55
CA GLU A 480 20.22 -45.04 -6.18
C GLU A 480 20.10 -43.92 -7.21
N LEU A 481 20.65 -42.75 -6.90
CA LEU A 481 20.77 -41.65 -7.84
C LEU A 481 21.52 -42.12 -9.08
N ASP A 482 22.75 -42.62 -8.93
CA ASP A 482 23.59 -43.05 -10.05
C ASP A 482 22.91 -44.12 -10.93
N GLU A 483 22.20 -45.08 -10.33
CA GLU A 483 21.42 -46.12 -11.04
C GLU A 483 20.26 -45.55 -11.85
N ARG A 484 19.63 -44.45 -11.40
CA ARG A 484 18.48 -43.81 -12.06
C ARG A 484 18.87 -42.56 -12.85
N ARG A 485 20.16 -42.33 -13.06
CA ARG A 485 20.69 -41.12 -13.69
C ARG A 485 19.96 -40.72 -14.98
N SER A 486 19.79 -41.66 -15.91
CA SER A 486 19.18 -41.37 -17.22
C SER A 486 17.75 -40.86 -17.06
N GLN A 487 16.99 -41.46 -16.14
CA GLN A 487 15.62 -41.04 -15.85
C GLN A 487 15.61 -39.66 -15.19
N ILE A 488 16.45 -39.42 -14.17
CA ILE A 488 16.51 -38.13 -13.47
C ILE A 488 16.90 -37.00 -14.41
N LEU A 489 17.83 -37.25 -15.34
CA LEU A 489 18.25 -36.25 -16.33
C LEU A 489 17.11 -35.90 -17.30
N VAL A 490 16.33 -36.89 -17.75
CA VAL A 490 15.17 -36.69 -18.64
C VAL A 490 14.03 -35.97 -17.92
N ASP A 491 13.68 -36.45 -16.72
CA ASP A 491 12.51 -35.99 -15.98
C ASP A 491 12.74 -34.60 -15.36
N PHE A 492 13.97 -34.31 -14.93
CA PHE A 492 14.26 -33.13 -14.12
C PHE A 492 15.33 -32.19 -14.70
N GLY A 493 16.04 -32.59 -15.76
CA GLY A 493 17.12 -31.80 -16.35
C GLY A 493 18.36 -31.66 -15.47
N VAL A 494 18.52 -32.53 -14.45
CA VAL A 494 19.62 -32.46 -13.47
C VAL A 494 20.62 -33.58 -13.73
N ASP A 495 21.90 -33.24 -13.94
CA ASP A 495 22.96 -34.25 -14.03
C ASP A 495 23.56 -34.55 -12.65
N ILE A 496 23.24 -35.74 -12.15
CA ILE A 496 23.59 -36.19 -10.80
C ILE A 496 24.96 -36.89 -10.71
N ARG A 497 25.75 -36.99 -11.79
CA ARG A 497 27.08 -37.65 -11.75
C ARG A 497 28.02 -37.08 -10.69
N ARG A 498 27.88 -35.77 -10.44
CA ARG A 498 28.68 -35.02 -9.46
C ARG A 498 27.93 -34.83 -8.15
N ALA A 499 26.86 -35.59 -7.91
CA ALA A 499 26.09 -35.47 -6.68
C ALA A 499 26.97 -35.78 -5.45
N SER A 500 26.80 -35.00 -4.40
CA SER A 500 27.52 -35.16 -3.12
C SER A 500 26.55 -35.02 -1.95
N PHE A 501 26.92 -35.53 -0.78
CA PHE A 501 26.10 -35.48 0.43
C PHE A 501 26.85 -34.90 1.62
N THR A 502 26.13 -34.15 2.44
CA THR A 502 26.56 -33.76 3.79
C THR A 502 25.65 -34.42 4.81
N VAL A 503 26.23 -35.18 5.74
CA VAL A 503 25.53 -35.73 6.89
C VAL A 503 25.74 -34.80 8.07
N VAL A 504 24.67 -34.22 8.58
CA VAL A 504 24.70 -33.38 9.79
C VAL A 504 24.23 -34.21 10.97
N ILE A 505 25.14 -34.51 11.89
CA ILE A 505 24.86 -35.42 13.00
C ILE A 505 25.63 -35.06 14.27
N GLY A 506 24.93 -35.07 15.40
CA GLY A 506 25.55 -34.94 16.71
C GLY A 506 26.00 -33.52 17.05
N HIS A 507 26.36 -33.36 18.32
CA HIS A 507 26.90 -32.13 18.88
C HIS A 507 28.04 -32.50 19.84
N ARG A 508 29.21 -31.87 19.71
CA ARG A 508 30.42 -32.29 20.46
C ARG A 508 30.21 -32.24 21.97
N ASN A 509 29.43 -31.29 22.49
CA ASN A 509 29.18 -31.17 23.94
C ASN A 509 28.05 -32.07 24.48
N LEU A 510 27.30 -32.78 23.63
CA LEU A 510 26.19 -33.65 24.07
C LEU A 510 26.59 -35.14 24.16
N THR A 511 27.80 -35.47 23.72
CA THR A 511 28.36 -36.83 23.83
C THR A 511 28.70 -37.19 25.27
N THR A 512 28.60 -38.47 25.63
CA THR A 512 28.90 -38.97 26.98
C THR A 512 30.17 -39.83 27.02
N THR A 513 30.99 -39.80 25.97
CA THR A 513 32.16 -40.69 25.82
C THR A 513 33.46 -40.16 26.43
N GLY A 514 33.43 -38.97 27.04
CA GLY A 514 34.58 -38.34 27.68
C GLY A 514 35.65 -37.83 26.69
N ALA A 515 35.35 -37.83 25.39
CA ALA A 515 36.20 -37.25 24.36
C ALA A 515 36.16 -35.72 24.43
N THR A 516 37.30 -35.08 24.22
CA THR A 516 37.38 -33.63 24.02
C THR A 516 36.82 -33.23 22.64
N PRO A 517 36.35 -31.98 22.45
CA PRO A 517 35.92 -31.50 21.14
C PRO A 517 36.97 -31.70 20.04
N GLU A 518 38.25 -31.51 20.36
CA GLU A 518 39.37 -31.68 19.44
C GLU A 518 39.54 -33.15 19.01
N GLU A 519 39.42 -34.10 19.94
CA GLU A 519 39.48 -35.53 19.64
C GLU A 519 38.29 -35.98 18.77
N ILE A 520 37.11 -35.38 18.98
CA ILE A 520 35.93 -35.65 18.15
C ILE A 520 36.15 -35.11 16.73
N ASP A 521 36.64 -33.88 16.59
CA ASP A 521 36.96 -33.27 15.30
C ASP A 521 38.02 -34.09 14.54
N GLU A 522 39.05 -34.57 15.23
CA GLU A 522 40.09 -35.43 14.63
C GLU A 522 39.51 -36.75 14.13
N ALA A 523 38.64 -37.39 14.91
CA ALA A 523 37.99 -38.64 14.51
C ALA A 523 37.08 -38.45 13.28
N ILE A 524 36.27 -37.39 13.26
CA ILE A 524 35.38 -37.07 12.12
C ILE A 524 36.19 -36.66 10.89
N ARG A 525 37.25 -35.86 11.05
CA ARG A 525 38.15 -35.49 9.96
C ARG A 525 38.83 -36.71 9.35
N THR A 526 39.34 -37.62 10.18
CA THR A 526 39.93 -38.88 9.71
C THR A 526 38.89 -39.69 8.94
N TYR A 527 37.67 -39.80 9.47
CA TYR A 527 36.59 -40.50 8.80
C TYR A 527 36.26 -39.89 7.43
N ASN A 528 36.09 -38.57 7.36
CA ASN A 528 35.83 -37.85 6.11
C ASN A 528 36.96 -37.99 5.08
N SER A 529 38.22 -38.17 5.51
CA SER A 529 39.35 -38.35 4.58
C SER A 529 39.23 -39.61 3.70
N HIS A 530 38.42 -40.58 4.11
CA HIS A 530 38.14 -41.81 3.36
C HIS A 530 36.87 -41.73 2.50
N LEU A 531 36.07 -40.66 2.62
CA LEU A 531 34.81 -40.49 1.92
C LEU A 531 34.97 -39.54 0.73
N SER A 532 34.58 -39.98 -0.47
CA SER A 532 34.79 -39.21 -1.71
C SER A 532 33.63 -38.29 -2.09
N ARG A 533 32.39 -38.69 -1.81
CA ARG A 533 31.16 -37.95 -2.15
C ARG A 533 30.24 -37.70 -0.96
N VAL A 534 30.64 -38.13 0.24
CA VAL A 534 29.90 -37.94 1.49
C VAL A 534 30.83 -37.21 2.46
N SER A 535 30.30 -36.25 3.20
CA SER A 535 31.01 -35.60 4.31
C SER A 535 30.14 -35.61 5.55
N VAL A 536 30.75 -35.71 6.72
CA VAL A 536 30.08 -35.68 8.01
C VAL A 536 30.48 -34.42 8.76
N ILE A 537 29.51 -33.71 9.33
CA ILE A 537 29.72 -32.51 10.14
C ILE A 537 28.80 -32.55 11.37
N THR A 538 29.27 -32.04 12.51
CA THR A 538 28.43 -31.87 13.70
C THR A 538 27.65 -30.57 13.62
N TYR A 539 26.52 -30.50 14.31
CA TYR A 539 25.66 -29.31 14.29
C TYR A 539 26.37 -28.07 14.80
N ASP A 540 27.14 -28.17 15.88
CA ASP A 540 27.92 -27.04 16.38
C ASP A 540 28.97 -26.59 15.40
N ARG A 541 29.64 -27.51 14.70
CA ARG A 541 30.62 -27.13 13.71
C ARG A 541 29.97 -26.42 12.52
N LEU A 542 28.81 -26.90 12.08
CA LEU A 542 28.00 -26.25 11.04
C LEU A 542 27.58 -24.82 11.46
N VAL A 543 27.16 -24.64 12.70
CA VAL A 543 26.80 -23.32 13.26
C VAL A 543 28.02 -22.42 13.35
N GLU A 544 29.18 -22.91 13.80
CA GLU A 544 30.43 -22.15 13.85
C GLU A 544 30.88 -21.69 12.46
N ASP A 545 30.85 -22.59 11.47
CA ASP A 545 31.22 -22.28 10.08
C ASP A 545 30.28 -21.22 9.50
N ALA A 546 28.99 -21.34 9.78
CA ALA A 546 28.00 -20.37 9.38
C ALA A 546 28.16 -18.99 10.04
N GLN A 547 28.46 -18.96 11.34
CA GLN A 547 28.71 -17.71 12.07
C GLN A 547 29.96 -17.03 11.51
N ARG A 548 31.05 -17.78 11.27
CA ARG A 548 32.25 -17.25 10.62
C ARG A 548 31.95 -16.66 9.24
N ALA A 549 31.19 -17.37 8.41
CA ALA A 549 30.81 -16.88 7.08
C ALA A 549 29.92 -15.63 7.17
N PHE A 550 29.00 -15.59 8.14
CA PHE A 550 28.15 -14.42 8.40
C PHE A 550 28.99 -13.19 8.79
N ASP A 551 29.96 -13.37 9.70
CA ASP A 551 30.82 -12.29 10.20
C ASP A 551 31.73 -11.73 9.09
N LEU A 552 32.32 -12.60 8.26
CA LEU A 552 33.17 -12.21 7.13
C LEU A 552 32.41 -11.47 6.02
N SER A 553 31.09 -11.64 5.91
CA SER A 553 30.24 -10.95 4.94
C SER A 553 29.81 -9.53 5.37
N THR A 554 30.43 -8.98 6.42
CA THR A 554 30.13 -7.65 6.96
C THR A 554 31.01 -6.59 6.28
N PRO A 555 30.45 -5.57 5.59
CA PRO A 555 31.24 -4.41 5.21
C PRO A 555 31.69 -3.67 6.49
N GLU A 556 32.96 -3.28 6.56
CA GLU A 556 33.47 -2.44 7.65
C GLU A 556 32.66 -1.13 7.76
N PRO A 557 32.53 -0.57 8.98
CA PRO A 557 31.66 0.58 9.26
C PRO A 557 32.01 1.85 8.48
#